data_AF-A0A2I1HPS7-F1
#
_entry.id   AF-A0A2I1HPS7-F1
#
_cell.length_a   1.000
_cell.length_b   1.000
_cell.length_c   1.000
_cell.angle_alpha   90.00
_cell.angle_beta   90.00
_cell.angle_gamma   90.00
#
_symmetry.space_group_name_H-M   'P 1'
#
loop_
_entity.id
_entity.type
_entity.pdbx_description
1 polymer ?
#
loop_
_entity_poly.entity_id
_entity_poly.type
_entity_poly.pdbx_seq_one_letter_code
_entity_poly.pdbx_strand_id
1 'polypeptide(L)' 'MQNSEYTKTLTIPIPQNILIGKLIGRNIKPIAERTGTHIHVDTNKIPAQIKIYVTIKKKFLHLKIELMMQ' A
#
# COMPACT_ATOMS: atom_id res chain seq x y z
N MET A 1 21.51 7.31 -10.44
CA MET A 1 20.69 6.85 -9.29
C MET A 1 19.45 6.17 -9.83
N GLN A 2 19.35 4.84 -9.80
CA GLN A 2 18.11 4.15 -10.16
C GLN A 2 17.31 3.90 -8.88
N ASN A 3 16.29 4.72 -8.67
CA ASN A 3 15.27 4.46 -7.65
C ASN A 3 14.29 3.48 -8.29
N SER A 4 14.18 2.27 -7.77
CA SER A 4 13.03 1.42 -8.10
C SER A 4 11.92 1.71 -7.11
N GLU A 5 10.78 2.15 -7.64
CA GLU A 5 9.53 2.21 -6.91
C GLU A 5 8.77 0.93 -7.24
N TYR A 6 8.32 0.23 -6.22
CA TYR A 6 7.43 -0.92 -6.42
C TYR A 6 6.30 -0.88 -5.40
N THR A 7 5.12 -1.30 -5.86
CA THR A 7 3.90 -1.31 -5.06
C THR A 7 3.64 -2.72 -4.57
N LYS A 8 3.45 -2.90 -3.26
CA LYS A 8 2.87 -4.13 -2.72
C LYS A 8 1.39 -3.92 -2.52
N THR A 9 0.58 -4.87 -2.97
CA THR A 9 -0.88 -4.82 -2.87
C THR A 9 -1.41 -6.06 -2.17
N LEU A 10 -2.35 -5.87 -1.24
CA LEU A 10 -3.15 -6.91 -0.62
C LEU A 10 -4.63 -6.64 -0.91
N THR A 11 -5.34 -7.68 -1.34
CA THR A 11 -6.78 -7.62 -1.63
C THR A 11 -7.51 -8.57 -0.70
N ILE A 12 -8.51 -8.06 0.01
CA ILE A 12 -9.33 -8.82 0.95
C ILE A 12 -10.79 -8.75 0.49
N PRO A 13 -11.46 -9.86 0.15
CA PRO A 13 -12.87 -9.84 -0.21
C PRO A 13 -13.74 -9.55 1.02
N ILE A 14 -14.78 -8.73 0.83
CA ILE A 14 -15.77 -8.36 1.83
C ILE A 14 -16.98 -9.29 1.67
N PRO A 15 -17.34 -10.10 2.68
CA PRO A 15 -18.54 -10.93 2.64
C PRO A 15 -19.80 -10.11 2.29
N GLN A 16 -20.71 -10.67 1.49
CA GLN A 16 -21.89 -9.96 0.97
C GLN A 16 -22.86 -9.45 2.05
N ASN A 17 -22.81 -10.04 3.25
CA ASN A 17 -23.64 -9.64 4.39
C ASN A 17 -23.09 -8.45 5.19
N ILE A 18 -21.93 -7.89 4.82
CA ILE A 18 -21.33 -6.72 5.49
C ILE A 18 -21.86 -5.42 4.87
N LEU A 19 -22.35 -4.50 5.70
CA LEU A 19 -22.72 -3.15 5.29
C LEU A 19 -21.48 -2.28 5.02
N ILE A 20 -21.19 -2.04 3.73
CA ILE A 20 -20.01 -1.28 3.28
C ILE A 20 -19.95 0.13 3.87
N GLY A 21 -21.10 0.80 4.07
CA GLY A 21 -21.16 2.14 4.67
C GLY A 21 -20.53 2.23 6.07
N LYS A 22 -20.48 1.11 6.82
CA LYS A 22 -19.80 1.07 8.14
C LYS A 22 -18.27 0.99 8.03
N LEU A 23 -17.74 0.60 6.87
CA LEU A 23 -16.29 0.48 6.62
C LEU A 23 -15.67 1.80 6.14
N ILE A 24 -16.39 2.55 5.29
CA ILE A 24 -15.88 3.77 4.63
C ILE A 24 -15.79 4.97 5.60
N GLY A 25 -16.55 4.96 6.70
CA GLY A 25 -16.64 6.08 7.64
C GLY A 25 -15.58 6.14 8.75
N ARG A 26 -14.52 5.32 8.71
CA ARG A 26 -13.52 5.27 9.79
C ARG A 26 -12.21 5.97 9.42
N ASN A 27 -11.58 6.57 10.42
CA ASN A 27 -10.41 7.46 10.36
C ASN A 27 -9.13 6.75 9.85
N ILE A 28 -9.07 6.43 8.55
CA ILE A 28 -7.92 5.76 7.89
C ILE A 28 -6.83 6.73 7.41
N LYS A 29 -7.12 8.04 7.39
CA LYS A 29 -6.17 9.09 6.99
C LYS A 29 -4.85 9.05 7.78
N PRO A 30 -4.86 8.86 9.12
CA PRO A 30 -3.62 8.75 9.90
C PRO A 30 -2.74 7.55 9.51
N ILE A 31 -3.31 6.47 8.96
CA ILE A 31 -2.53 5.30 8.51
C ILE A 31 -1.73 5.70 7.27
N ALA A 32 -2.39 6.28 6.26
CA ALA A 32 -1.72 6.72 5.04
C ALA A 32 -0.60 7.74 5.33
N GLU A 33 -0.86 8.72 6.21
CA GLU A 33 0.13 9.74 6.57
C GLU A 33 1.32 9.18 7.34
N ARG A 34 1.12 8.23 8.25
CA ARG A 34 2.19 7.68 9.10
C ARG A 34 3.00 6.59 8.43
N THR A 35 2.39 5.79 7.55
CA THR A 35 3.03 4.57 7.02
C THR A 35 3.13 4.54 5.49
N GLY A 36 2.56 5.53 4.79
CA GLY A 36 2.44 5.48 3.33
C GLY A 36 1.57 4.32 2.83
N THR A 37 0.75 3.73 3.71
CA THR A 37 -0.15 2.63 3.38
C THR A 37 -1.54 3.16 3.08
N HIS A 38 -1.99 2.96 1.86
CA HIS A 38 -3.30 3.40 1.40
C HIS A 38 -4.29 2.24 1.46
N ILE A 39 -5.51 2.54 1.92
CA ILE A 39 -6.60 1.57 2.07
C ILE A 39 -7.80 2.12 1.30
N HIS A 40 -8.37 1.32 0.41
CA HIS A 40 -9.51 1.67 -0.42
C HIS A 40 -10.51 0.52 -0.49
N VAL A 41 -11.81 0.82 -0.49
CA VAL A 41 -12.87 -0.18 -0.71
C VAL A 41 -13.34 -0.09 -2.16
N ASP A 42 -13.09 -1.14 -2.93
CA ASP A 42 -13.58 -1.30 -4.31
C ASP A 42 -14.97 -1.95 -4.28
N THR A 43 -15.99 -1.11 -4.49
CA THR A 43 -17.40 -1.52 -4.54
C THR A 43 -17.84 -1.99 -5.92
N ASN A 44 -16.99 -1.90 -6.94
CA ASN A 44 -17.30 -2.32 -8.32
C ASN A 44 -17.08 -3.83 -8.53
N LYS A 45 -16.58 -4.54 -7.50
CA LYS A 45 -16.39 -5.99 -7.50
C LYS A 45 -17.46 -6.67 -6.66
N ILE A 46 -17.80 -7.91 -7.01
CA ILE A 46 -18.72 -8.77 -6.26
C ILE A 46 -17.99 -10.08 -5.92
N PRO A 47 -17.71 -10.36 -4.63
CA PRO A 47 -17.89 -9.46 -3.49
C PRO A 47 -17.04 -8.18 -3.59
N ALA A 48 -17.46 -7.11 -2.89
CA ALA A 48 -16.65 -5.90 -2.76
C ALA A 48 -15.30 -6.23 -2.12
N GLN A 49 -14.26 -5.40 -2.33
CA GLN A 49 -12.91 -5.73 -1.90
C GLN A 49 -12.24 -4.58 -1.15
N ILE A 50 -11.50 -4.88 -0.09
CA ILE A 50 -10.56 -3.95 0.53
C ILE A 50 -9.21 -4.11 -0.19
N LYS A 51 -8.73 -3.03 -0.80
CA LYS A 51 -7.39 -2.94 -1.38
C LYS A 51 -6.49 -2.17 -0.44
N ILE A 52 -5.38 -2.78 -0.04
CA ILE A 52 -4.33 -2.16 0.76
C ILE A 52 -3.09 -2.11 -0.11
N TYR A 53 -2.49 -0.93 -0.29
CA TYR A 53 -1.27 -0.80 -1.07
C TYR A 53 -0.25 0.12 -0.39
N VAL A 54 1.03 -0.23 -0.53
CA VAL A 54 2.16 0.56 -0.04
C VAL A 54 3.18 0.72 -1.14
N THR A 55 3.63 1.96 -1.36
CA THR A 55 4.70 2.28 -2.31
C THR A 55 6.02 2.25 -1.57
N ILE A 56 6.89 1.32 -1.93
CA ILE A 56 8.21 1.18 -1.30
C ILE A 56 9.25 1.78 -2.24
N LYS A 57 9.95 2.82 -1.77
CA LYS A 57 11.08 3.41 -2.48
C LYS A 57 12.36 2.70 -2.04
N LYS A 58 12.99 1.94 -2.93
CA LYS A 58 14.28 1.31 -2.64
C LYS A 58 15.39 2.22 -3.13
N LYS A 59 16.11 2.85 -2.19
CA LYS A 59 17.33 3.59 -2.51
C LYS A 59 18.49 2.59 -2.57
N PHE A 60 18.98 2.29 -3.76
CA PHE A 60 20.20 1.51 -3.90
C PHE A 60 21.40 2.37 -3.50
N LEU A 61 22.08 2.01 -2.41
CA LEU A 61 23.33 2.64 -2.01
C LEU A 61 24.46 2.05 -2.87
N HIS A 62 24.63 2.56 -4.09
CA HIS A 62 25.71 2.12 -5.00
C HIS A 62 27.11 2.58 -4.53
N LEU A 63 27.20 3.35 -3.43
CA LEU A 63 28.43 3.98 -2.98
C LEU A 63 29.35 3.07 -2.14
N LYS A 64 28.94 1.83 -1.82
CA LYS A 64 29.74 0.96 -0.93
C LYS A 64 30.81 0.13 -1.63
N ILE A 65 30.75 -0.02 -2.97
CA ILE A 65 31.68 -0.88 -3.72
C ILE A 65 32.90 -0.07 -4.22
N GLU A 66 32.73 1.19 -4.63
CA GLU A 66 33.87 2.05 -5.03
C GLU A 66 34.83 2.38 -3.88
N LEU A 67 34.31 2.57 -2.66
CA LEU A 67 35.13 2.83 -1.46
C LEU A 67 35.85 1.59 -0.90
N MET A 68 35.47 0.38 -1.33
CA MET A 68 36.15 -0.87 -0.95
C MET A 68 37.19 -1.32 -1.98
N MET A 69 37.29 -0.62 -3.12
CA MET A 69 38.18 -0.93 -4.25
C MET A 69 39.30 0.11 -4.43
N GLN A 70 39.43 1.06 -3.49
CA GLN A 70 40.57 2.00 -3.36
C GLN A 70 41.39 1.63 -2.13
#